data_AF-A0A1X4I998-F1
#
_entry.id   AF-A0A1X4I998-F1
#
_cell.length_a   1.000
_cell.length_b   1.000
_cell.length_c   1.000
_cell.angle_alpha   90.00
_cell.angle_beta   90.00
_cell.angle_gamma   90.00
#
_symmetry.space_group_name_H-M   'P 1'
#
loop_
_entity.id
_entity.type
_entity.pdbx_description
1 polymer ?
#
loop_
_entity_poly.entity_id
_entity_poly.type
_entity_poly.pdbx_seq_one_letter_code
_entity_poly.pdbx_strand_id
1 'polypeptide(L)'
;MSRNAKINTLLLVLVAALAVIPLVFGLGDHKEEPFTGADAEAETAITEIDPDYEPWFSPLYEPPSGEIESALFALQAAIGAGVLAYYFGLRRGRRQGESRALARLRAGADAGDGTDAGAGDGTDAGAGDGTDAGAGDGAVSGRRRV
;
A
#
# COMPACT_ATOMS: atom_id res chain seq x y z
N MET A 1 2.65 -23.72 1.79
CA MET A 1 2.61 -22.24 1.77
C MET A 1 2.57 -21.74 0.33
N SER A 2 1.67 -20.79 0.01
CA SER A 2 1.64 -20.12 -1.29
C SER A 2 2.97 -19.38 -1.54
N ARG A 3 3.36 -19.23 -2.81
CA ARG A 3 4.62 -18.56 -3.20
C ARG A 3 4.75 -17.17 -2.54
N ASN A 4 3.63 -16.43 -2.48
CA ASN A 4 3.58 -15.11 -1.85
C ASN A 4 3.74 -15.16 -0.33
N ALA A 5 3.15 -16.16 0.35
CA ALA A 5 3.35 -16.34 1.79
C ALA A 5 4.83 -16.65 2.10
N LYS A 6 5.49 -17.49 1.29
CA LYS A 6 6.93 -17.76 1.44
C LYS A 6 7.77 -16.49 1.25
N ILE A 7 7.45 -15.67 0.25
CA ILE A 7 8.16 -14.40 -0.01
C ILE A 7 7.96 -13.43 1.15
N ASN A 8 6.74 -13.23 1.65
CA ASN A 8 6.48 -12.34 2.77
C ASN A 8 7.17 -12.80 4.05
N THR A 9 7.15 -14.11 4.34
CA THR A 9 7.89 -14.67 5.48
C THR A 9 9.38 -14.45 5.32
N LEU A 10 9.96 -14.67 4.13
CA LEU A 10 11.36 -14.38 3.87
C LEU A 10 11.70 -12.90 4.07
N LEU A 11 10.87 -11.98 3.58
CA LEU A 11 11.07 -10.55 3.77
C LEU A 11 11.01 -10.15 5.25
N LEU A 12 10.09 -10.72 6.02
CA LEU A 12 10.01 -10.49 7.47
C LEU A 12 11.26 -11.00 8.21
N VAL A 13 11.72 -12.20 7.86
CA VAL A 13 12.96 -12.77 8.41
C VAL A 13 14.15 -11.90 8.04
N LEU A 14 14.21 -11.38 6.81
CA LEU A 14 15.30 -10.49 6.38
C LEU A 14 15.32 -9.18 7.18
N VAL A 15 14.16 -8.56 7.39
CA VAL A 15 14.04 -7.33 8.21
C VAL A 15 14.44 -7.62 9.66
N ALA A 16 13.97 -8.73 10.23
CA ALA A 16 14.37 -9.13 11.58
C ALA A 16 15.88 -9.41 11.66
N ALA A 17 16.46 -10.04 10.65
CA ALA A 17 17.90 -10.26 10.56
C ALA A 17 18.67 -8.94 10.47
N LEU A 18 18.23 -7.99 9.66
CA LEU A 18 18.83 -6.65 9.58
C LEU A 18 18.80 -5.90 10.91
N ALA A 19 17.77 -6.09 11.72
CA ALA A 19 17.67 -5.50 13.06
C ALA A 19 18.52 -6.24 14.10
N VAL A 20 18.55 -7.58 14.07
CA VAL A 20 19.18 -8.41 15.12
C VAL A 20 20.67 -8.64 14.88
N ILE A 21 21.12 -8.74 13.62
CA ILE A 21 22.53 -8.98 13.27
C ILE A 21 23.45 -7.90 13.89
N PRO A 22 23.17 -6.59 13.77
CA PRO A 22 24.02 -5.57 14.38
C PRO A 22 24.15 -5.72 15.89
N LEU A 23 23.05 -6.07 16.58
CA LEU A 23 23.03 -6.26 18.03
C LEU A 23 23.79 -7.50 18.49
N VAL A 24 23.65 -8.63 17.78
CA VAL A 24 24.27 -9.91 18.20
C VAL A 24 25.76 -9.96 17.88
N PHE A 25 26.17 -9.36 16.77
CA PHE A 25 27.57 -9.36 16.34
C PHE A 25 28.36 -8.16 16.87
N GLY A 26 27.75 -7.30 17.68
CA GLY A 26 28.42 -6.13 18.21
C GLY A 26 28.95 -5.22 17.10
N LEU A 27 28.23 -5.14 15.97
CA LEU A 27 28.59 -4.26 14.84
C LEU A 27 28.30 -2.82 15.29
N GLY A 28 29.17 -2.31 16.14
CA GLY A 28 28.88 -1.18 17.01
C GLY A 28 29.80 -1.08 18.22
N ASP A 29 30.23 -2.21 18.79
CA ASP A 29 30.98 -2.32 20.06
C ASP A 29 32.36 -1.61 20.06
N HIS A 30 32.78 -1.05 18.93
CA HIS A 30 33.99 -0.25 18.79
C HIS A 30 33.70 1.25 19.04
N LYS A 31 32.43 1.61 19.28
CA LYS A 31 31.94 2.94 19.67
C LYS A 31 31.27 2.80 21.03
N GLU A 32 31.55 3.72 21.96
CA GLU A 32 30.99 3.71 23.32
C GLU A 32 29.45 3.78 23.30
N GLU A 33 28.87 4.38 22.25
CA GLU A 33 27.43 4.40 21.97
C GLU A 33 27.14 4.15 20.47
N PRO A 34 26.88 2.90 20.05
CA PRO A 34 26.76 2.54 18.63
C PRO A 34 25.58 3.16 17.89
N PHE A 35 24.56 3.59 18.64
CA PHE A 35 23.31 4.15 18.14
C PHE A 35 23.01 5.50 18.79
N THR A 36 24.06 6.30 19.01
CA THR A 36 23.90 7.66 19.50
C THR A 36 23.30 8.58 18.43
N GLY A 37 22.68 9.68 18.87
CA GLY A 37 22.10 10.67 17.97
C GLY A 37 23.17 11.37 17.12
N ALA A 38 22.76 11.88 15.97
CA ALA A 38 23.67 12.66 15.10
C ALA A 38 24.20 13.91 15.78
N ASP A 39 23.46 14.47 16.75
CA ASP A 39 23.85 15.65 17.50
C ASP A 39 24.97 15.37 18.51
N ALA A 40 24.88 14.26 19.25
CA ALA A 40 25.93 13.82 20.17
C ALA A 40 27.27 13.52 19.44
N GLU A 41 27.21 12.94 18.25
CA GLU A 41 28.41 12.72 17.42
C GLU A 41 28.99 14.05 16.93
N ALA A 42 28.15 15.05 16.63
CA ALA A 42 28.60 16.38 16.25
C ALA A 42 29.26 17.13 17.42
N GLU A 43 28.68 17.07 18.62
CA GLU A 43 29.26 17.68 19.83
C GLU A 43 30.64 17.09 20.16
N THR A 44 30.76 15.77 20.08
CA THR A 44 32.04 15.07 20.29
C THR A 44 33.08 15.52 19.27
N ALA A 45 32.71 15.59 17.99
CA ALA A 45 33.63 16.05 16.94
C ALA A 45 34.04 17.52 17.11
N ILE A 46 33.12 18.39 17.54
CA ILE A 46 33.42 19.82 17.76
C ILE A 46 34.39 19.99 18.93
N THR A 47 34.16 19.29 20.04
CA THR A 47 35.02 19.37 21.23
C THR A 47 36.41 18.75 21.00
N GLU A 48 36.54 17.78 20.09
CA GLU A 48 37.85 17.27 19.65
C GLU A 48 38.63 18.28 18.79
N ILE A 49 37.93 19.05 17.94
CA ILE A 49 38.55 20.02 17.02
C ILE A 49 38.92 21.31 17.75
N ASP A 50 38.05 21.81 18.62
CA ASP A 50 38.22 23.04 19.37
C ASP A 50 37.74 22.86 20.82
N PRO A 51 38.65 22.54 21.76
CA PRO A 51 38.28 22.24 23.15
C PRO A 51 37.82 23.49 23.93
N ASP A 52 38.09 24.69 23.42
CA ASP A 52 37.65 25.95 24.02
C ASP A 52 36.33 26.45 23.40
N TYR A 53 35.67 25.63 22.57
CA TYR A 53 34.41 25.98 21.90
C TYR A 53 33.27 26.19 22.90
N GLU A 54 32.63 27.36 22.80
CA GLU A 54 31.45 27.70 23.59
C GLU A 54 30.17 27.56 22.74
N PRO A 55 29.16 26.78 23.16
CA PRO A 55 27.91 26.62 22.41
C PRO A 55 27.21 27.97 22.20
N TRP A 56 26.93 28.33 20.95
CA TRP A 56 26.22 29.56 20.58
C TRP A 56 24.70 29.49 20.83
N PHE A 57 24.19 28.32 21.19
CA PHE A 57 22.79 28.07 21.51
C PHE A 57 22.70 27.03 22.63
N SER A 58 21.82 27.27 23.59
CA SER A 58 21.47 26.30 24.63
C SER A 58 20.01 25.86 24.44
N PRO A 59 19.71 24.55 24.57
CA PRO A 59 18.34 24.08 24.50
C PRO A 59 17.46 24.80 25.53
N LEU A 60 16.28 25.28 25.11
CA LEU A 60 15.29 25.84 26.04
C LEU A 60 14.75 24.79 27.01
N TYR A 61 14.89 23.51 26.66
CA TYR A 61 14.48 22.36 27.45
C TYR A 61 15.46 21.21 27.21
N GLU A 62 16.10 20.77 28.29
CA GLU A 62 16.94 19.57 28.34
C GLU A 62 16.10 18.46 29.00
N PRO A 63 15.83 17.33 28.33
CA PRO A 63 15.17 16.21 28.98
C PRO A 63 16.05 15.67 30.13
N PRO A 64 15.46 15.30 31.27
CA PRO A 64 16.22 14.89 32.46
C PRO A 64 17.00 13.57 32.31
N SER A 65 16.88 12.87 31.18
CA SER A 65 17.62 11.65 30.85
C SER A 65 17.74 11.50 29.33
N GLY A 66 18.91 11.07 28.84
CA GLY A 66 19.15 10.75 27.42
C GLY A 66 18.29 9.58 26.91
N GLU A 67 17.74 8.75 27.81
CA GLU A 67 16.77 7.72 27.44
C GLU A 67 15.46 8.32 26.91
N ILE A 68 15.06 9.47 27.45
CA ILE A 68 13.84 10.17 27.03
C ILE A 68 14.05 10.76 25.64
N GLU A 69 15.22 11.33 25.36
CA GLU A 69 15.58 11.82 24.04
C GLU A 69 15.54 10.71 22.98
N SER A 70 16.20 9.58 23.27
CA SER A 70 16.18 8.40 22.42
C SER A 70 14.77 7.84 22.20
N ALA A 71 13.92 7.85 23.24
CA ALA A 71 12.53 7.43 23.14
C ALA A 71 11.69 8.36 22.24
N LEU A 72 11.91 9.68 22.32
CA LEU A 72 11.24 10.65 21.46
C LEU A 72 11.66 10.47 19.99
N PHE A 73 12.95 10.21 19.74
CA PHE A 73 13.44 9.91 18.40
C PHE A 73 12.84 8.60 17.85
N ALA A 74 12.81 7.54 18.66
CA ALA A 74 12.19 6.27 18.29
C ALA A 74 10.69 6.42 17.99
N LEU A 75 9.98 7.25 18.76
CA LEU A 75 8.57 7.57 18.51
C LEU A 75 8.38 8.28 17.17
N GLN A 76 9.22 9.28 16.86
CA GLN A 76 9.19 9.97 15.58
C GLN A 76 9.45 9.01 14.41
N ALA A 77 10.44 8.14 14.54
CA ALA A 77 10.75 7.11 13.55
C ALA A 77 9.57 6.14 13.35
N ALA A 78 8.93 5.69 14.44
CA ALA A 78 7.77 4.81 14.38
C ALA A 78 6.58 5.46 13.66
N ILE A 79 6.29 6.74 13.96
CA ILE A 79 5.23 7.49 13.29
C ILE A 79 5.55 7.65 11.79
N GLY A 80 6.78 8.05 11.45
CA GLY A 80 7.21 8.20 10.05
C GLY A 80 7.10 6.90 9.25
N ALA A 81 7.56 5.78 9.83
CA ALA A 81 7.44 4.46 9.24
C ALA A 81 5.96 4.05 9.08
N GLY A 82 5.11 4.34 10.06
CA GLY A 82 3.67 4.08 10.01
C GLY A 82 2.97 4.82 8.87
N VAL A 83 3.28 6.11 8.69
CA VAL A 83 2.73 6.93 7.60
C VAL A 83 3.16 6.38 6.23
N LEU A 84 4.45 6.05 6.06
CA LEU A 84 4.98 5.45 4.83
C LEU A 84 4.30 4.10 4.53
N ALA A 85 4.22 3.22 5.52
CA ALA A 85 3.58 1.91 5.38
C ALA A 85 2.10 2.05 4.99
N TYR A 86 1.37 2.98 5.62
CA TYR A 86 -0.02 3.26 5.28
C TYR A 86 -0.19 3.74 3.83
N TYR A 87 0.64 4.70 3.39
CA TYR A 87 0.59 5.23 2.03
C TYR A 87 0.85 4.14 0.98
N PHE A 88 1.93 3.35 1.15
CA PHE A 88 2.24 2.24 0.24
C PHE A 88 1.16 1.16 0.28
N GLY A 89 0.62 0.86 1.46
CA GLY A 89 -0.49 -0.07 1.66
C GLY A 89 -1.74 0.35 0.89
N LEU A 90 -2.18 1.60 1.05
CA LEU A 90 -3.36 2.14 0.36
C LEU A 90 -3.18 2.15 -1.16
N ARG A 91 -2.03 2.61 -1.65
CA ARG A 91 -1.73 2.66 -3.09
C ARG A 91 -1.69 1.27 -3.72
N ARG A 92 -1.11 0.30 -3.01
CA ARG A 92 -1.05 -1.10 -3.44
C ARG A 92 -2.40 -1.80 -3.34
N GLY A 93 -3.23 -1.46 -2.36
CA GLY A 93 -4.60 -1.97 -2.21
C GLY A 93 -5.51 -1.52 -3.36
N ARG A 94 -5.47 -0.24 -3.74
CA ARG A 94 -6.27 0.31 -4.84
C ARG A 94 -6.01 -0.39 -6.17
N ARG A 95 -4.73 -0.57 -6.55
CA ARG A 95 -4.34 -1.26 -7.80
C ARG A 95 -4.79 -2.73 -7.85
N GLN A 96 -4.81 -3.41 -6.70
CA GLN A 96 -5.30 -4.79 -6.61
C GLN A 96 -6.84 -4.86 -6.63
N GLY A 97 -7.52 -3.85 -6.09
CA GLY A 97 -8.98 -3.73 -6.18
C GLY A 97 -9.45 -3.53 -7.62
N GLU A 98 -8.80 -2.62 -8.35
CA GLU A 98 -9.08 -2.35 -9.77
C GLU A 98 -8.86 -3.58 -10.64
N SER A 99 -7.73 -4.31 -10.46
CA SER A 99 -7.47 -5.53 -11.24
C SER A 99 -8.46 -6.66 -10.93
N ARG A 100 -8.88 -6.81 -9.66
CA ARG A 100 -9.92 -7.77 -9.27
C ARG A 100 -11.29 -7.38 -9.81
N ALA A 101 -11.63 -6.10 -9.83
CA ALA A 101 -12.88 -5.60 -10.40
C ALA A 101 -12.92 -5.88 -11.92
N LEU A 102 -11.84 -5.57 -12.65
CA LEU A 102 -11.70 -5.88 -14.07
C LEU A 102 -11.78 -7.38 -14.36
N ALA A 103 -11.16 -8.22 -13.52
CA ALA A 103 -11.23 -9.67 -13.67
C ALA A 103 -12.66 -10.21 -13.47
N ARG A 104 -13.42 -9.66 -12.51
CA ARG A 104 -14.84 -10.02 -12.31
C ARG A 104 -15.72 -9.61 -13.49
N LEU A 105 -15.50 -8.41 -14.05
CA LEU A 105 -16.23 -7.94 -15.23
C LEU A 105 -15.97 -8.85 -16.44
N ARG A 106 -14.71 -9.26 -16.65
CA ARG A 106 -14.35 -10.20 -17.73
C ARG A 106 -14.97 -11.59 -17.53
N ALA A 107 -14.94 -12.12 -16.31
CA ALA A 107 -15.57 -13.41 -16.00
C ALA A 107 -17.11 -13.38 -16.18
N GLY A 108 -17.75 -12.25 -15.91
CA GLY A 108 -19.18 -12.06 -16.16
C GLY A 108 -19.54 -11.91 -17.64
N ALA A 109 -18.67 -11.32 -18.45
CA ALA A 109 -18.87 -11.21 -19.90
C ALA A 109 -18.75 -12.58 -20.60
N ASP A 110 -17.76 -13.40 -20.21
CA ASP A 110 -17.55 -14.76 -20.74
C ASP A 110 -18.72 -15.71 -20.39
N ALA A 111 -19.38 -15.48 -19.24
CA ALA A 111 -20.58 -16.24 -18.85
C ALA A 111 -21.86 -15.82 -19.59
N GLY A 112 -21.88 -14.61 -20.19
CA GLY A 112 -23.02 -14.09 -20.94
C GLY A 112 -23.01 -14.47 -22.43
N ASP A 113 -21.85 -14.78 -22.99
CA ASP A 113 -21.63 -15.13 -24.40
C ASP A 113 -21.96 -16.60 -24.74
N GLY A 114 -22.35 -17.40 -23.74
CA GLY A 114 -22.67 -18.83 -23.90
C GLY A 114 -24.13 -19.15 -24.24
N THR A 115 -24.99 -18.16 -24.52
CA THR A 115 -26.46 -18.38 -24.59
C THR A 115 -27.17 -18.00 -25.90
N ASP A 116 -26.46 -17.62 -26.96
CA ASP A 116 -27.10 -17.28 -28.25
C ASP A 116 -26.45 -17.89 -29.51
N ALA A 117 -25.83 -19.06 -29.39
CA ALA A 117 -25.40 -19.85 -30.56
C ALA A 117 -26.20 -21.16 -30.66
N GLY A 118 -27.49 -21.04 -30.98
CA GLY A 118 -28.39 -22.16 -31.21
C GLY A 118 -29.44 -21.84 -32.28
N ALA A 119 -28.98 -21.59 -33.50
CA ALA A 119 -29.85 -21.47 -34.67
C ALA A 119 -30.22 -22.86 -35.22
N GLY A 120 -31.53 -23.14 -35.28
CA GLY A 120 -32.21 -23.68 -36.47
C GLY A 120 -32.26 -25.20 -36.69
N ASP A 121 -33.41 -25.80 -36.37
CA ASP A 121 -34.07 -26.92 -37.08
C ASP A 121 -35.52 -26.95 -36.53
N GLY A 122 -36.62 -26.74 -37.25
CA GLY A 122 -37.10 -27.45 -38.43
C GLY A 122 -38.51 -28.01 -38.13
N THR A 123 -39.55 -27.39 -38.69
CA THR A 123 -40.86 -27.98 -39.12
C THR A 123 -41.87 -28.54 -38.09
N ASP A 124 -43.02 -27.85 -37.91
CA ASP A 124 -44.42 -28.28 -38.21
C ASP A 124 -45.30 -27.00 -38.20
N ALA A 125 -46.16 -26.66 -39.16
CA ALA A 125 -47.40 -27.22 -39.69
C ALA A 125 -48.61 -27.15 -38.72
N GLY A 126 -49.41 -26.06 -38.80
CA GLY A 126 -50.80 -26.11 -38.34
C GLY A 126 -51.54 -24.78 -38.14
N ALA A 127 -52.50 -24.51 -39.04
CA ALA A 127 -53.76 -23.78 -38.84
C ALA A 127 -53.72 -22.26 -38.56
N GLY A 128 -54.28 -21.50 -39.51
CA GLY A 128 -54.69 -20.10 -39.29
C GLY A 128 -56.10 -19.99 -38.73
N ASP A 129 -56.41 -18.83 -38.15
CA ASP A 129 -57.67 -18.09 -38.29
C ASP A 129 -57.56 -16.69 -37.64
N GLY A 130 -58.20 -15.70 -38.29
CA GLY A 130 -58.71 -14.42 -37.76
C GLY A 130 -57.72 -13.32 -37.34
N THR A 131 -57.62 -12.18 -38.05
CA THR A 131 -58.37 -10.90 -37.84
C THR A 131 -58.30 -10.35 -36.42
N ASP A 132 -58.00 -9.08 -36.11
CA ASP A 132 -57.91 -7.81 -36.85
C ASP A 132 -57.11 -6.76 -36.04
N ALA A 133 -56.95 -5.56 -36.63
CA ALA A 133 -56.75 -4.22 -36.02
C ALA A 133 -55.57 -4.02 -35.01
N GLY A 134 -54.66 -3.06 -35.16
CA GLY A 134 -54.73 -1.74 -35.78
C GLY A 134 -54.19 -0.70 -34.78
N ALA A 135 -53.35 0.24 -35.25
CA ALA A 135 -52.74 1.40 -34.56
C ALA A 135 -51.56 1.09 -33.60
N GLY A 136 -50.42 1.78 -33.63
CA GLY A 136 -50.05 3.07 -34.21
C GLY A 136 -49.31 3.91 -33.16
N ASP A 137 -48.24 4.59 -33.58
CA ASP A 137 -47.37 5.54 -32.85
C ASP A 137 -46.40 4.98 -31.78
N GLY A 138 -45.07 5.19 -31.84
CA GLY A 138 -44.30 6.20 -32.55
C GLY A 138 -43.91 7.34 -31.61
N ALA A 139 -42.80 7.19 -30.87
CA ALA A 139 -42.14 8.34 -30.21
C ALA A 139 -40.66 8.06 -29.93
N VAL A 140 -39.85 8.31 -30.96
CA VAL A 140 -38.46 8.76 -30.84
C VAL A 140 -38.47 10.17 -30.23
N SER A 141 -37.56 10.49 -29.29
CA SER A 141 -36.68 11.68 -29.36
C SER A 141 -36.19 12.17 -27.99
N GLY A 142 -34.86 12.29 -27.88
CA GLY A 142 -34.18 13.42 -27.25
C GLY A 142 -33.73 13.23 -25.81
N ARG A 143 -32.59 13.73 -25.35
CA ARG A 143 -31.55 14.56 -25.99
C ARG A 143 -30.37 14.64 -25.01
N ARG A 144 -29.15 14.69 -25.55
CA ARG A 144 -27.89 15.04 -24.90
C ARG A 144 -27.97 16.33 -24.06
N ARG A 145 -27.23 16.38 -22.95
CA ARG A 145 -26.39 17.53 -22.54
C ARG A 145 -25.10 16.95 -21.96
N VAL A 146 -23.98 17.09 -22.70
CA VAL A 146 -22.90 18.07 -22.49
C VAL A 146 -22.45 18.11 -21.03
#